data_AF-A0A847CWX6-F1
#
_entry.id   AF-A0A847CWX6-F1
#
_cell.length_a   1.000
_cell.length_b   1.000
_cell.length_c   1.000
_cell.angle_alpha   90.00
_cell.angle_beta   90.00
_cell.angle_gamma   90.00
#
_symmetry.space_group_name_H-M   'P 1'
#
loop_
_entity.id
_entity.type
_entity.pdbx_description
1 polymer ?
#
loop_
_entity_poly.entity_id
_entity_poly.type
_entity_poly.pdbx_seq_one_letter_code
_entity_poly.pdbx_strand_id
1 'polypeptide(L)' 'MKIKCKLLGVPEILIDKKEVLFPYAKINAFLYYLLVEKTASRNEIAALLWPDESETIAKKNLRNAL' A
#
# COMPACT_ATOMS: atom_id res chain seq x y z
N MET A 1 10.40 11.29 -15.50
CA MET A 1 9.57 10.96 -14.32
C MET A 1 10.48 10.64 -13.16
N LYS A 2 10.49 11.48 -12.12
CA LYS A 2 11.25 11.27 -10.89
C LYS A 2 10.28 10.97 -9.75
N ILE A 3 10.46 9.82 -9.10
CA ILE A 3 9.69 9.41 -7.92
C ILE A 3 10.56 9.66 -6.68
N LYS A 4 9.99 10.31 -5.66
CA LYS A 4 10.61 10.47 -4.34
C LYS A 4 9.63 9.98 -3.29
N CYS A 5 10.10 9.10 -2.40
CA CYS A 5 9.32 8.61 -1.27
C CYS A 5 9.97 9.05 0.03
N LYS A 6 9.18 9.62 0.93
CA LYS A 6 9.56 9.89 2.31
C LYS A 6 8.85 8.87 3.19
N LEU A 7 9.61 8.11 3.98
CA LEU A 7 9.07 7.06 4.85
C LEU A 7 9.24 7.37 6.34
N LEU A 8 10.16 8.28 6.69
CA LEU A 8 10.42 8.68 8.07
C LEU A 8 9.60 9.94 8.41
N GLY A 9 8.80 9.85 9.46
CA GLY A 9 7.79 10.86 9.81
C GLY A 9 6.48 10.58 9.08
N VAL A 10 5.78 11.65 8.65
CA VAL A 10 4.58 11.52 7.82
C VAL A 10 4.99 11.00 6.44
N PRO A 11 4.53 9.80 6.03
CA PRO A 11 4.90 9.23 4.75
C PRO A 11 4.31 10.02 3.57
N GLU A 12 5.10 10.17 2.50
CA GLU A 12 4.72 10.97 1.32
C GLU A 12 5.33 10.35 0.05
N ILE A 13 4.56 10.32 -1.04
CA ILE A 13 5.03 9.94 -2.38
C ILE A 13 4.89 11.14 -3.31
N LEU A 14 6.00 11.54 -3.94
CA LEU A 14 6.02 12.63 -4.92
C LEU A 14 6.39 12.11 -6.30
N ILE A 15 5.62 12.50 -7.32
CA ILE A 15 5.94 12.33 -8.74
C ILE A 15 6.21 13.70 -9.33
N ASP A 16 7.43 13.90 -9.86
CA ASP A 16 7.85 15.18 -10.44
C ASP A 16 7.57 16.38 -9.50
N LYS A 17 7.84 16.16 -8.20
CA LYS A 17 7.64 17.10 -7.06
C LYS A 17 6.18 17.39 -6.68
N LYS A 18 5.20 16.68 -7.25
CA LYS A 18 3.80 16.77 -6.84
C LYS A 18 3.45 15.58 -5.95
N GLU A 19 2.84 15.86 -4.81
CA GLU A 19 2.33 14.83 -3.92
C GLU A 19 1.24 14.01 -4.62
N VAL A 20 1.29 12.69 -4.44
CA VAL A 20 0.27 11.76 -4.90
C VAL A 20 -0.56 11.32 -3.71
N LEU A 21 -1.83 11.69 -3.73
CA LEU A 21 -2.80 11.25 -2.74
C LEU A 21 -3.56 10.03 -3.25
N PHE A 22 -3.60 8.99 -2.43
CA PHE A 22 -4.35 7.78 -2.74
C PHE A 22 -5.75 7.86 -2.13
N PRO A 23 -6.78 7.37 -2.83
CA PRO A 23 -8.17 7.48 -2.40
C PRO A 23 -8.48 6.67 -1.13
N TYR A 24 -7.65 5.68 -0.79
CA TYR A 24 -7.88 4.80 0.35
C TYR A 24 -6.60 4.59 1.17
N ALA A 25 -6.73 4.69 2.51
CA ALA A 25 -5.61 4.51 3.43
C ALA A 25 -4.92 3.14 3.32
N LYS A 26 -5.64 2.09 2.93
CA LYS A 26 -5.08 0.75 2.74
C LYS A 26 -4.13 0.67 1.53
N ILE A 27 -4.37 1.44 0.46
CA ILE A 27 -3.45 1.52 -0.69
C ILE A 27 -2.16 2.24 -0.28
N ASN A 28 -2.28 3.31 0.53
CA ASN A 28 -1.11 3.96 1.13
C ASN A 28 -0.27 2.97 1.92
N ALA A 29 -0.90 2.23 2.84
CA ALA A 29 -0.21 1.22 3.64
C ALA A 29 0.46 0.14 2.78
N PHE A 30 -0.22 -0.35 1.74
CA PHE A 30 0.33 -1.31 0.79
C PHE A 30 1.60 -0.79 0.10
N LEU A 31 1.57 0.43 -0.44
CA LEU A 31 2.71 1.02 -1.13
C LEU A 31 3.88 1.27 -0.19
N TYR A 32 3.62 1.81 1.01
CA TYR A 32 4.68 2.02 2.00
C TYR A 32 5.32 0.71 2.46
N TYR A 33 4.50 -0.34 2.65
CA TYR A 33 4.99 -1.67 2.95
C TYR A 33 5.95 -2.18 1.86
N LEU A 34 5.52 -2.14 0.59
CA LEU A 34 6.34 -2.59 -0.53
C LEU A 34 7.61 -1.75 -0.74
N LEU A 35 7.58 -0.45 -0.42
CA LEU A 35 8.78 0.39 -0.50
C LEU A 35 9.87 -0.06 0.49
N VAL A 36 9.48 -0.64 1.63
CA VAL A 36 10.38 -1.19 2.64
C VAL A 36 10.75 -2.64 2.30
N GLU A 37 9.74 -3.52 2.19
CA GLU A 37 9.92 -4.98 2.07
C GLU A 37 10.32 -5.44 0.66
N LYS A 38 10.16 -4.58 -0.37
CA LYS A 38 10.44 -4.83 -1.80
C LYS A 38 9.53 -5.86 -2.46
N THR A 39 9.18 -6.94 -1.77
CA THR A 39 8.27 -7.99 -2.23
C THR A 39 7.39 -8.44 -1.08
N ALA A 40 6.20 -8.93 -1.40
CA ALA A 40 5.27 -9.47 -0.41
C ALA A 40 4.35 -10.48 -1.09
N SER A 41 3.90 -11.49 -0.34
CA SER A 41 2.91 -12.43 -0.88
C SER A 41 1.51 -11.82 -0.87
N ARG A 42 0.64 -12.29 -1.78
CA ARG A 42 -0.78 -11.86 -1.78
C ARG A 42 -1.50 -12.20 -0.48
N ASN A 43 -1.15 -13.33 0.15
CA ASN A 43 -1.75 -13.75 1.42
C ASN A 43 -1.35 -12.81 2.56
N GLU A 44 -0.07 -12.48 2.65
CA GLU A 44 0.50 -11.57 3.63
C GLU A 44 -0.12 -10.17 3.55
N ILE A 45 -0.19 -9.58 2.35
CA ILE A 45 -0.80 -8.25 2.18
C ILE A 45 -2.30 -8.27 2.49
N ALA A 46 -3.01 -9.32 2.08
CA ALA A 46 -4.42 -9.45 2.39
C ALA A 46 -4.66 -9.53 3.90
N ALA A 47 -3.88 -10.34 4.62
CA ALA A 47 -3.97 -10.47 6.07
C ALA A 47 -3.56 -9.18 6.80
N LEU A 48 -2.52 -8.48 6.32
CA LEU A 48 -2.04 -7.22 6.90
C LEU A 48 -3.08 -6.10 6.79
N LEU A 49 -3.72 -5.97 5.62
CA LEU A 49 -4.63 -4.86 5.34
C LEU A 49 -6.08 -5.12 5.77
N TRP A 50 -6.47 -6.37 5.93
CA TRP A 50 -7.81 -6.79 6.37
C TRP A 50 -7.74 -7.90 7.43
N PRO A 51 -7.17 -7.63 8.61
CA PRO A 51 -6.98 -8.64 9.65
C PRO A 51 -8.29 -9.20 10.20
N ASP A 52 -9.36 -8.41 10.17
CA ASP A 52 -10.69 -8.77 10.69
C ASP A 52 -11.58 -9.48 9.65
N GLU A 53 -11.12 -9.58 8.40
CA GLU A 53 -11.88 -10.21 7.32
C GLU A 53 -11.46 -11.68 7.13
N SER A 54 -12.38 -12.50 6.64
CA SER A 54 -11.99 -13.83 6.16
C SER A 54 -10.97 -13.72 5.02
N GLU A 55 -10.11 -14.73 4.90
CA GLU A 55 -9.07 -14.77 3.86
C GLU A 55 -9.65 -14.55 2.44
N THR A 56 -10.82 -15.13 2.16
CA THR A 56 -11.51 -14.96 0.88
C THR A 56 -11.92 -13.52 0.63
N ILE A 57 -12.48 -12.84 1.63
CA ILE A 57 -12.90 -11.43 1.53
C ILE A 57 -11.67 -10.53 1.44
N ALA A 58 -10.65 -10.76 2.26
CA ALA A 58 -9.40 -10.02 2.26
C ALA A 58 -8.71 -10.07 0.89
N LYS A 59 -8.60 -11.26 0.27
CA LYS A 59 -8.03 -11.42 -1.09
C LYS A 59 -8.87 -10.76 -2.16
N LYS A 60 -10.20 -10.81 -2.06
CA LYS A 60 -11.11 -10.11 -2.98
C LYS A 60 -10.91 -8.60 -2.88
N ASN A 61 -10.80 -8.06 -1.67
CA ASN A 61 -10.57 -6.64 -1.44
C ASN A 61 -9.19 -6.21 -1.93
N LEU A 62 -8.14 -7.02 -1.69
CA LEU A 62 -6.82 -6.78 -2.24
C LEU A 62 -6.85 -6.70 -3.77
N ARG A 63 -7.52 -7.65 -4.43
CA ARG A 63 -7.68 -7.63 -5.90
C ARG A 63 -8.39 -6.37 -6.40
N ASN A 64 -9.38 -5.87 -5.66
CA ASN A 64 -10.12 -4.67 -6.07
C ASN A 64 -9.33 -3.37 -5.80
N ALA A 65 -8.32 -3.41 -4.93
CA ALA A 65 -7.46 -2.27 -4.61
C ALA A 65 -6.25 -2.14 -5.55
N LEU A 66 -5.87 -3.23 -6.24
CA LEU A 66 -4.83 -3.29 -7.27
C LEU A 66 -5.42 -3.00 -8.66
#